data_AF-A0A524HC97-F1
#
_entry.id   AF-A0A524HC97-F1
#
_cell.length_a   1.000
_cell.length_b   1.000
_cell.length_c   1.000
_cell.angle_alpha   90.00
_cell.angle_beta   90.00
_cell.angle_gamma   90.00
#
_symmetry.space_group_name_H-M   'P 1'
#
loop_
_entity.id
_entity.type
_entity.pdbx_description
1 polymer ?
#
loop_
_entity_poly.entity_id
_entity_poly.type
_entity_poly.pdbx_seq_one_letter_code
_entity_poly.pdbx_strand_id
1 'polypeptide(L)'
;MKKNLSKLSRSSNISNIAIALLVGISTGVGAVLFRYLIQFVGKVGYQWVPNAFPNLGKLTVVIVPAVGGLMVGLLIYFFAHEAKGHGVPEVMEAVALRGGRIRPVVA
;
A
#
# COMPACT_ATOMS: atom_id res chain seq x y z
N MET A 1 33.19 -31.19 20.11
CA MET A 1 31.79 -31.26 19.62
C MET A 1 31.12 -29.90 19.32
N LYS A 2 31.80 -28.74 19.40
CA LYS A 2 31.18 -27.40 19.18
C LYS A 2 31.14 -26.88 17.72
N LYS A 3 31.75 -27.59 16.76
CA LYS A 3 31.98 -27.07 15.38
C LYS A 3 30.74 -27.11 14.46
N ASN A 4 29.70 -27.89 14.81
CA ASN A 4 28.52 -28.09 13.97
C ASN A 4 27.35 -27.13 14.28
N LEU A 5 27.33 -26.51 15.46
CA LEU A 5 26.25 -25.57 15.85
C LEU A 5 26.35 -24.22 15.13
N SER A 6 27.56 -23.80 14.72
CA SER A 6 27.76 -22.56 13.97
C SER A 6 27.30 -22.64 12.50
N LYS A 7 27.34 -23.83 11.89
CA LYS A 7 26.83 -24.03 10.51
C LYS A 7 25.30 -23.93 10.43
N LEU A 8 24.58 -24.46 11.43
CA LEU A 8 23.12 -24.41 11.51
C LEU A 8 22.59 -22.98 11.76
N SER A 9 23.24 -22.21 12.64
CA SER A 9 22.88 -20.80 12.86
C SER A 9 23.23 -19.91 11.65
N ARG A 10 24.37 -20.16 10.98
CA ARG A 10 24.79 -19.41 9.80
C ARG A 10 23.86 -19.61 8.59
N SER A 11 23.31 -20.81 8.41
CA SER A 11 22.29 -21.08 7.38
C SER A 11 20.99 -20.30 7.63
N SER A 12 20.53 -20.28 8.89
CA SER A 12 19.30 -19.57 9.30
C SER A 12 19.40 -18.06 9.10
N ASN A 13 20.57 -17.48 9.42
CA ASN A 13 20.81 -16.04 9.23
C ASN A 13 20.83 -15.64 7.75
N ILE A 14 21.45 -16.45 6.88
CA ILE A 14 21.46 -16.20 5.43
C ILE A 14 20.04 -16.28 4.86
N SER A 15 19.23 -17.25 5.32
CA SER A 15 17.83 -17.36 4.91
C SER A 15 17.01 -16.14 5.34
N ASN A 16 17.16 -15.67 6.58
CA ASN A 16 16.45 -14.48 7.07
C ASN A 16 16.84 -13.21 6.29
N ILE A 17 18.13 -13.03 5.98
CA ILE A 17 18.61 -11.91 5.18
C ILE A 17 18.05 -11.98 3.75
N ALA A 18 18.00 -13.17 3.15
CA ALA A 18 17.42 -13.37 1.83
C ALA A 18 15.92 -13.02 1.80
N ILE A 19 15.16 -13.45 2.81
CA ILE A 19 13.74 -13.11 2.94
C ILE A 19 13.56 -11.60 3.14
N ALA A 20 14.38 -10.96 3.99
CA ALA A 20 14.34 -9.52 4.21
C ALA A 20 14.61 -8.73 2.92
N LEU A 21 15.59 -9.16 2.11
CA LEU A 21 15.86 -8.59 0.79
C LEU A 21 14.67 -8.75 -0.16
N LEU A 22 14.08 -9.94 -0.23
CA LEU A 22 12.92 -10.20 -1.08
C LEU A 22 11.71 -9.33 -0.68
N VAL A 23 11.43 -9.22 0.62
CA VAL A 23 10.34 -8.37 1.13
C VAL A 23 10.61 -6.90 0.80
N GLY A 24 11.83 -6.42 1.01
CA GLY A 24 12.23 -5.04 0.71
C GLY A 24 12.09 -4.68 -0.76
N ILE A 25 12.57 -5.55 -1.66
CA ILE A 25 12.45 -5.36 -3.12
C ILE A 25 10.97 -5.37 -3.53
N SER A 26 10.20 -6.36 -3.07
CA SER A 26 8.78 -6.48 -3.42
C SER A 26 7.98 -5.26 -2.97
N THR A 27 8.21 -4.79 -1.74
CA THR A 27 7.54 -3.60 -1.20
C THR A 27 7.97 -2.34 -1.93
N GLY A 28 9.26 -2.21 -2.26
CA GLY A 28 9.78 -1.07 -3.03
C GLY A 28 9.18 -0.98 -4.43
N VAL A 29 9.09 -2.10 -5.15
CA VAL A 29 8.41 -2.15 -6.45
C VAL A 29 6.92 -1.81 -6.32
N GLY A 30 6.25 -2.34 -5.30
CA GLY A 30 4.86 -2.00 -5.00
C GLY A 30 4.65 -0.50 -4.75
N ALA A 31 5.55 0.14 -3.99
CA ALA A 31 5.48 1.57 -3.71
C ALA A 31 5.69 2.42 -4.98
N VAL A 32 6.62 2.03 -5.85
CA VAL A 32 6.86 2.71 -7.14
C VAL A 32 5.63 2.57 -8.05
N LEU A 33 5.07 1.37 -8.16
CA LEU A 33 3.84 1.13 -8.93
C LEU A 33 2.68 1.98 -8.38
N PHE A 34 2.48 1.99 -7.07
CA PHE A 34 1.44 2.80 -6.43
C PHE A 34 1.61 4.30 -6.72
N ARG A 35 2.85 4.80 -6.68
CA ARG A 35 3.17 6.18 -7.05
C ARG A 35 2.78 6.49 -8.51
N TYR A 36 3.09 5.59 -9.44
CA TYR A 36 2.70 5.78 -10.84
C TYR A 36 1.19 5.75 -11.03
N LEU A 37 0.46 4.91 -10.29
CA LEU A 37 -1.00 4.89 -10.31
C LEU A 37 -1.61 6.21 -9.82
N ILE A 38 -1.08 6.78 -8.72
CA ILE A 38 -1.52 8.10 -8.23
C ILE A 38 -1.29 9.17 -9.31
N GLN A 39 -0.11 9.18 -9.92
CA GLN A 39 0.19 10.14 -10.99
C GLN A 39 -0.72 9.95 -12.20
N PHE A 40 -1.02 8.71 -12.57
CA PHE A 40 -1.92 8.40 -13.68
C PHE A 40 -3.33 8.93 -13.41
N VAL A 41 -3.92 8.60 -12.26
CA VAL A 41 -5.26 9.09 -11.86
C VAL A 41 -5.26 10.62 -11.80
N GLY A 42 -4.20 11.23 -11.25
CA GLY A 42 -4.05 12.68 -11.22
C GLY A 42 -4.00 13.31 -12.61
N LYS A 43 -3.25 12.74 -13.56
CA LYS A 43 -3.19 13.24 -14.95
C LYS A 43 -4.55 13.09 -15.65
N VAL A 44 -5.22 11.95 -15.50
CA VAL A 44 -6.55 11.74 -16.06
C VAL A 44 -7.52 12.79 -15.50
N GLY A 45 -7.56 12.95 -14.18
CA GLY A 45 -8.45 13.90 -13.51
C GLY A 45 -8.16 15.37 -13.81
N TYR A 46 -6.89 15.80 -13.82
CA TYR A 46 -6.54 17.22 -13.90
C TYR A 46 -5.99 17.69 -15.26
N GLN A 47 -5.66 16.79 -16.18
CA GLN A 47 -5.26 17.15 -17.54
C GLN A 47 -6.30 16.71 -18.57
N TRP A 48 -6.85 15.50 -18.44
CA TRP A 48 -7.77 14.97 -19.45
C TRP A 48 -9.20 15.52 -19.29
N VAL A 49 -9.74 15.54 -18.06
CA VAL A 49 -11.11 16.03 -17.78
C VAL A 49 -11.29 17.52 -18.13
N PRO A 50 -10.40 18.45 -17.76
CA PRO A 50 -10.57 19.86 -18.13
C PRO A 50 -10.49 20.10 -19.64
N ASN A 51 -9.67 19.32 -20.36
CA ASN A 51 -9.54 19.42 -21.81
C ASN A 51 -10.79 18.89 -22.54
N ALA A 52 -11.43 17.85 -22.00
CA ALA A 52 -12.68 17.32 -22.54
C ALA A 52 -13.90 18.21 -22.23
N PHE A 53 -13.88 18.92 -21.10
CA PHE A 53 -14.96 19.81 -20.68
C PHE A 53 -14.46 21.22 -20.34
N PRO A 54 -14.12 22.05 -21.34
CA PRO A 54 -13.53 23.38 -21.14
C PRO A 54 -14.45 24.32 -20.34
N ASN A 55 -15.78 24.14 -20.43
CA ASN A 55 -16.75 24.95 -19.68
C ASN A 55 -16.71 24.73 -18.16
N LEU A 56 -16.18 23.59 -17.68
CA LEU A 56 -16.11 23.33 -16.24
C LEU A 56 -14.93 24.06 -15.58
N GLY A 57 -13.94 24.51 -16.35
CA GLY A 57 -12.84 25.38 -15.89
C GLY A 57 -12.32 25.03 -14.49
N LYS A 58 -12.44 25.99 -13.56
CA LYS A 58 -12.00 25.89 -12.16
C LYS A 58 -12.80 24.89 -11.30
N LEU A 59 -14.03 24.56 -11.70
CA LEU A 59 -14.92 23.65 -10.97
C LEU A 59 -14.41 22.21 -10.99
N THR A 60 -13.63 21.86 -12.01
CA THR A 60 -12.97 20.56 -12.14
C THR A 60 -12.09 20.21 -10.93
N VAL A 61 -11.50 21.22 -10.27
CA VAL A 61 -10.67 21.03 -9.08
C VAL A 61 -11.45 20.44 -7.91
N VAL A 62 -12.75 20.69 -7.84
CA VAL A 62 -13.65 20.21 -6.78
C VAL A 62 -14.39 18.95 -7.23
N ILE A 63 -14.87 18.91 -8.47
CA ILE A 63 -15.68 17.81 -8.98
C ILE A 63 -14.87 16.53 -9.11
N VAL A 64 -13.63 16.61 -9.60
CA VAL A 64 -12.76 15.43 -9.77
C VAL A 64 -12.52 14.70 -8.45
N PRO A 65 -12.06 15.36 -7.36
CA PRO A 65 -11.89 14.67 -6.08
C PRO A 65 -13.23 14.27 -5.45
N ALA A 66 -14.33 15.00 -5.69
CA ALA A 66 -15.65 14.60 -5.19
C ALA A 66 -16.12 13.27 -5.84
N VAL A 67 -16.00 13.14 -7.16
CA VAL A 67 -16.33 11.91 -7.89
C VAL A 67 -15.38 10.79 -7.51
N GLY A 68 -14.07 11.06 -7.43
CA GLY A 68 -13.08 10.07 -6.99
C GLY A 68 -13.37 9.57 -5.58
N GLY A 69 -13.68 10.46 -4.65
CA GLY A 69 -14.07 10.12 -3.27
C GLY A 69 -15.37 9.33 -3.20
N LEU A 70 -16.37 9.68 -4.02
CA LEU A 70 -17.63 8.93 -4.10
C LEU A 70 -17.42 7.52 -4.65
N MET A 71 -16.63 7.36 -5.71
CA MET A 71 -16.31 6.04 -6.28
C MET A 71 -15.56 5.16 -5.28
N VAL A 72 -14.50 5.69 -4.67
CA VAL A 72 -13.71 4.96 -3.67
C VAL A 72 -14.54 4.68 -2.42
N GLY A 73 -15.37 5.63 -1.99
CA GLY A 73 -16.27 5.49 -0.85
C GLY A 73 -17.29 4.37 -1.05
N LEU A 74 -17.93 4.30 -2.21
CA LEU A 74 -18.85 3.21 -2.56
C LEU A 74 -18.12 1.86 -2.64
N LEU A 75 -16.92 1.84 -3.23
CA LEU A 75 -16.11 0.62 -3.31
C LEU A 75 -15.77 0.07 -1.92
N ILE A 76 -15.32 0.94 -1.02
CA ILE A 76 -15.00 0.57 0.37
C ILE A 76 -16.28 0.16 1.12
N TYR A 77 -17.39 0.89 0.91
CA TYR A 77 -18.65 0.61 1.60
C TYR A 77 -19.34 -0.68 1.12
N PHE A 78 -19.17 -1.12 -0.12
CA PHE A 78 -19.83 -2.34 -0.60
C PHE A 78 -18.92 -3.56 -0.63
N PHE A 79 -17.64 -3.38 -0.95
CA PHE A 79 -16.74 -4.50 -1.25
C PHE A 79 -15.59 -4.65 -0.25
N ALA A 80 -15.05 -3.55 0.29
CA ALA A 80 -13.81 -3.57 1.05
C ALA A 80 -13.90 -2.76 2.35
N HIS A 81 -14.82 -3.13 3.23
CA HIS A 81 -15.02 -2.45 4.52
C HIS A 81 -13.74 -2.41 5.37
N GLU A 82 -12.91 -3.43 5.23
CA GLU A 82 -11.66 -3.62 5.94
C GLU A 82 -10.57 -2.62 5.52
N ALA A 83 -10.70 -2.01 4.33
CA ALA A 83 -9.78 -1.00 3.82
C ALA A 83 -9.88 0.37 4.52
N LYS A 84 -10.79 0.53 5.49
CA LYS A 84 -10.92 1.77 6.29
C LYS A 84 -9.80 1.95 7.34
N GLY A 85 -8.99 0.92 7.60
CA GLY A 85 -7.93 0.96 8.61
C GLY A 85 -6.77 1.90 8.24
N HIS A 86 -6.12 2.48 9.26
CA HIS A 86 -5.03 3.45 9.07
C HIS A 86 -3.69 2.80 8.70
N GLY A 87 -3.59 1.48 8.82
CA GLY A 87 -2.48 0.62 8.38
C GLY A 87 -1.24 0.77 9.26
N VAL A 88 -0.70 1.98 9.38
CA VAL A 88 0.53 2.28 10.12
C VAL A 88 0.38 1.99 11.62
N PRO A 89 -0.66 2.48 12.33
CA PRO A 89 -0.82 2.20 13.76
C PRO A 89 -0.99 0.72 14.06
N GLU A 90 -1.69 -0.03 13.21
CA GLU A 90 -1.93 -1.47 13.39
C GLU A 90 -0.64 -2.28 13.25
N VAL A 91 0.23 -1.92 12.30
CA VAL A 91 1.57 -2.54 12.17
C VAL A 91 2.43 -2.18 13.38
N MET A 92 2.42 -0.91 13.81
CA MET A 92 3.16 -0.48 15.00
C MET A 92 2.71 -1.22 16.27
N GLU A 93 1.40 -1.37 16.48
CA GLU A 93 0.83 -2.12 17.61
C GLU A 93 1.23 -3.60 17.55
N ALA A 94 1.15 -4.22 16.38
CA ALA A 94 1.50 -5.63 16.21
C ALA A 94 2.98 -5.90 16.52
N VAL A 95 3.89 -5.02 16.08
CA VAL A 95 5.32 -5.12 16.39
C VAL A 95 5.59 -4.89 17.87
N ALA A 96 4.96 -3.90 18.50
CA ALA A 96 5.20 -3.54 19.89
C ALA A 96 4.60 -4.53 20.91
N LEU A 97 3.38 -5.02 20.66
CA LEU A 97 2.59 -5.77 21.64
C LEU A 97 2.34 -7.23 21.27
N ARG A 98 2.44 -7.61 19.99
CA ARG A 98 1.99 -8.93 19.48
C ARG A 98 3.09 -9.73 18.77
N GLY A 99 4.36 -9.35 18.97
CA GLY A 99 5.50 -10.03 18.37
C GLY A 99 5.47 -10.03 16.83
N GLY A 100 4.87 -9.00 16.22
CA GLY A 100 4.76 -8.83 14.76
C GLY A 100 3.58 -9.58 14.12
N ARG A 101 2.70 -10.22 14.91
CA ARG A 101 1.52 -10.91 14.36
C ARG A 101 0.37 -9.93 14.10
N ILE A 102 0.12 -9.66 12.83
CA ILE A 102 -0.98 -8.80 12.37
C ILE A 102 -2.21 -9.70 12.10
N ARG A 103 -3.36 -9.30 12.64
CA ARG A 103 -4.65 -9.93 12.34
C ARG A 103 -4.95 -9.76 10.84
N PRO A 104 -5.29 -10.82 10.07
CA PRO A 104 -5.56 -10.68 8.65
C PRO A 104 -6.71 -9.68 8.47
N VAL A 105 -6.45 -8.64 7.68
CA VAL A 105 -7.41 -7.56 7.35
C VAL A 105 -8.15 -7.89 6.06
N VAL A 106 -7.91 -9.07 5.48
CA VAL A 106 -8.59 -9.61 4.30
C VAL A 106 -8.45 -11.13 4.35
N ALA A 107 -9.56 -11.84 4.54
CA ALA A 107 -9.72 -13.28 4.32
C ALA A 107 -11.11 -13.54 3.75
#